data_AF-A0A090Q6I1-F1
#
_entry.id   AF-A0A090Q6I1-F1
#
_cell.length_a   1.000
_cell.length_b   1.000
_cell.length_c   1.000
_cell.angle_alpha   90.00
_cell.angle_beta   90.00
_cell.angle_gamma   90.00
#
_symmetry.space_group_name_H-M   'P 1'
#
loop_
_entity.id
_entity.type
_entity.pdbx_description
1 polymer ?
#
loop_
_entity_poly.entity_id
_entity_poly.type
_entity_poly.pdbx_seq_one_letter_code
_entity_poly.pdbx_strand_id
1 'polypeptide(L)'
;MKIHSIEAGNFKLDGGAMFGVVPKSLWQRTNPADSNNMIDMAARCLLVENGDRLTLIDTGMGNKQSEKFFGYYFMDHIYDLDSSLKKAGFSRDDITDVFLTHLHFDHCGGVIEKKKNDFYEPAFANAKFWTNEEHWKWAVEPNAREKASFLTENIKPIEESGQLNFIKQNSSFTTQNEMDFDILFVDGHTEKMMIPHITIGDKTLVTWQTFCLLQDTYLYLM
;
A
#
# COMPACT_ATOMS: atom_id res chain seq x y z
N MET A 1 2.53 -21.41 -3.89
CA MET A 1 2.25 -19.96 -3.94
C MET A 1 1.04 -19.67 -4.81
N LYS A 2 0.07 -18.92 -4.27
CA LYS A 2 -1.11 -18.40 -4.95
C LYS A 2 -1.20 -16.90 -4.68
N ILE A 3 -1.69 -16.14 -5.66
CA ILE A 3 -1.80 -14.68 -5.59
C ILE A 3 -3.27 -14.29 -5.66
N HIS A 4 -3.69 -13.37 -4.80
CA HIS A 4 -5.03 -12.78 -4.83
C HIS A 4 -4.93 -11.26 -4.92
N SER A 5 -5.79 -10.66 -5.75
CA SER A 5 -6.00 -9.22 -5.77
C SER A 5 -7.05 -8.86 -4.72
N ILE A 6 -6.70 -7.99 -3.78
CA ILE A 6 -7.58 -7.60 -2.66
C ILE A 6 -7.93 -6.12 -2.82
N GLU A 7 -9.21 -5.84 -3.08
CA GLU A 7 -9.70 -4.47 -3.22
C GLU A 7 -9.87 -3.83 -1.83
N ALA A 8 -9.28 -2.66 -1.62
CA ALA A 8 -9.26 -1.94 -0.34
C ALA A 8 -9.93 -0.55 -0.44
N GLY A 9 -10.78 -0.36 -1.45
CA GLY A 9 -11.58 0.85 -1.67
C GLY A 9 -11.24 1.58 -2.97
N ASN A 10 -12.18 2.40 -3.45
CA ASN A 10 -11.91 3.35 -4.52
C ASN A 10 -11.89 4.77 -3.97
N PHE A 11 -11.14 5.61 -4.65
CA PHE A 11 -10.98 7.02 -4.30
C PHE A 11 -10.66 7.80 -5.56
N LYS A 12 -10.47 9.10 -5.43
CA LYS A 12 -10.10 9.97 -6.52
C LYS A 12 -8.94 10.87 -6.15
N LEU A 13 -8.12 11.19 -7.15
CA LEU A 13 -7.03 12.16 -7.04
C LEU A 13 -7.12 13.16 -8.19
N ASP A 14 -6.54 14.35 -8.00
CA ASP A 14 -6.44 15.32 -9.09
C ASP A 14 -5.55 14.75 -10.21
N GLY A 15 -6.07 14.71 -11.44
CA GLY A 15 -5.33 14.15 -12.57
C GLY A 15 -4.07 14.94 -12.91
N GLY A 16 -4.05 16.26 -12.68
CA GLY A 16 -2.84 17.06 -12.87
C GLY A 16 -1.74 16.68 -11.87
N ALA A 17 -2.10 16.43 -10.62
CA ALA A 17 -1.17 15.93 -9.60
C ALA A 17 -0.62 14.55 -9.96
N MET A 18 -1.45 13.64 -10.49
CA MET A 18 -1.05 12.28 -10.85
C MET A 18 -0.19 12.18 -12.12
N PHE A 19 -0.41 13.07 -13.08
CA PHE A 19 0.29 13.04 -14.37
C PHE A 19 1.38 14.11 -14.50
N GLY A 20 1.54 14.97 -13.49
CA GLY A 20 2.61 15.96 -13.39
C GLY A 20 2.69 16.87 -14.62
N VAL A 21 3.78 16.76 -15.38
CA VAL A 21 4.04 17.60 -16.56
C VAL A 21 3.27 17.17 -17.80
N VAL A 22 2.62 16.01 -17.79
CA VAL A 22 1.88 15.50 -18.95
C VAL A 22 0.61 16.35 -19.16
N PRO A 23 0.36 16.90 -20.35
CA PRO A 23 -0.84 17.70 -20.61
C PRO A 23 -2.15 16.93 -20.43
N LYS A 24 -3.17 17.59 -19.86
CA LYS A 24 -4.52 17.02 -19.70
C LYS A 24 -5.12 16.47 -20.99
N SER A 25 -4.88 17.13 -22.11
CA SER A 25 -5.36 16.67 -23.43
C SER A 25 -4.84 15.27 -23.83
N LEU A 26 -3.75 14.81 -23.21
CA LEU A 26 -3.18 13.48 -23.42
C LEU A 26 -3.66 12.49 -22.37
N TRP A 27 -3.42 12.77 -21.08
CA TRP A 27 -3.70 11.77 -20.03
C TRP A 27 -5.20 11.49 -19.84
N GLN A 28 -6.09 12.47 -20.12
CA GLN A 28 -7.53 12.26 -19.95
C GLN A 28 -8.13 11.24 -20.94
N ARG A 29 -7.36 10.82 -21.95
CA ARG A 29 -7.79 9.80 -22.93
C ARG A 29 -7.84 8.40 -22.33
N THR A 30 -6.92 8.11 -21.41
CA THR A 30 -6.86 6.83 -20.69
C THR A 30 -7.45 6.94 -19.28
N ASN A 31 -7.43 8.14 -18.70
CA ASN A 31 -7.89 8.42 -17.35
C ASN A 31 -8.85 9.62 -17.36
N PRO A 32 -10.09 9.44 -17.82
CA PRO A 32 -11.06 10.53 -17.88
C PRO A 32 -11.25 11.17 -16.51
N ALA A 33 -11.17 12.50 -16.45
CA ALA A 33 -11.41 13.25 -15.22
C ALA A 33 -12.85 13.76 -15.15
N ASP A 34 -13.37 13.94 -13.94
CA ASP A 34 -14.64 14.61 -13.71
C ASP A 34 -14.54 16.15 -13.80
N SER A 35 -15.64 16.85 -13.48
CA SER A 35 -15.71 18.32 -13.52
C SER A 35 -14.76 19.01 -12.54
N ASN A 36 -14.29 18.32 -11.50
CA ASN A 36 -13.32 18.81 -10.53
C ASN A 36 -11.88 18.42 -10.89
N ASN A 37 -11.65 17.88 -12.09
CA ASN A 37 -10.36 17.35 -12.54
C ASN A 37 -9.89 16.09 -11.78
N MET A 38 -10.81 15.40 -11.11
CA MET A 38 -10.49 14.20 -10.35
C MET A 38 -10.59 12.96 -11.24
N ILE A 39 -9.61 12.04 -11.12
CA ILE A 39 -9.60 10.74 -11.80
C ILE A 39 -9.91 9.62 -10.80
N ASP A 40 -10.56 8.56 -11.28
CA ASP A 40 -10.88 7.40 -10.44
C ASP A 40 -9.62 6.55 -10.19
N MET A 41 -9.44 6.18 -8.93
CA MET A 41 -8.33 5.39 -8.38
C MET A 41 -8.90 4.19 -7.61
N ALA A 42 -8.16 3.09 -7.58
CA ALA A 42 -8.50 1.92 -6.78
C ALA A 42 -7.31 1.56 -5.89
N ALA A 43 -7.52 1.46 -4.58
CA ALA A 43 -6.56 0.89 -3.66
C ALA A 43 -6.64 -0.63 -3.79
N ARG A 44 -5.60 -1.25 -4.35
CA ARG A 44 -5.52 -2.72 -4.51
C ARG A 44 -4.28 -3.26 -3.85
N CYS A 45 -4.50 -4.13 -2.87
CA CYS A 45 -3.46 -4.85 -2.17
C CYS A 45 -3.21 -6.20 -2.87
N LEU A 46 -2.02 -6.75 -2.69
CA LEU A 46 -1.68 -8.08 -3.22
C LEU A 46 -1.51 -9.05 -2.06
N LEU A 47 -2.28 -10.14 -2.06
CA LEU A 47 -2.16 -11.19 -1.05
C LEU A 47 -1.38 -12.37 -1.63
N VAL A 48 -0.25 -12.69 -1.00
CA VAL A 48 0.61 -13.82 -1.34
C VAL A 48 0.34 -14.95 -0.34
N GLU A 49 -0.28 -16.03 -0.82
CA GLU A 49 -0.57 -17.24 -0.05
C GLU A 49 0.50 -18.30 -0.38
N ASN A 50 1.29 -18.69 0.61
CA ASN A 50 2.36 -19.66 0.41
C ASN A 50 2.59 -20.55 1.63
N GLY A 51 1.96 -21.73 1.63
CA GLY A 51 2.02 -22.65 2.77
C GLY A 51 1.37 -22.02 4.00
N ASP A 52 2.09 -22.00 5.12
CA ASP A 52 1.62 -21.40 6.38
C ASP A 52 1.84 -19.88 6.44
N ARG A 53 2.34 -19.29 5.35
CA ARG A 53 2.62 -17.85 5.27
C ARG A 53 1.59 -17.14 4.40
N LEU A 54 1.05 -16.05 4.95
CA LEU A 54 0.08 -15.21 4.27
C LEU A 54 0.52 -13.75 4.35
N THR A 55 1.15 -13.26 3.27
CA THR A 55 1.73 -11.92 3.20
C THR A 55 0.81 -10.98 2.42
N LEU A 56 0.36 -9.90 3.07
CA LEU A 56 -0.39 -8.83 2.42
C LEU A 56 0.55 -7.68 2.06
N ILE A 57 0.56 -7.28 0.79
CA ILE A 57 1.35 -6.15 0.28
C ILE A 57 0.45 -4.92 0.25
N ASP A 58 0.75 -3.96 1.12
CA ASP A 58 -0.03 -2.77 1.45
C ASP A 58 -1.46 -3.05 1.96
N THR A 59 -2.15 -2.03 2.49
CA THR A 59 -3.40 -2.18 3.27
C THR A 59 -4.48 -1.15 2.91
N GLY A 60 -4.23 -0.30 1.92
CA GLY A 60 -5.14 0.78 1.56
C GLY A 60 -5.17 1.92 2.59
N MET A 61 -6.19 2.78 2.46
CA MET A 61 -6.35 4.00 3.26
C MET A 61 -6.84 3.77 4.70
N GLY A 62 -7.44 2.61 4.98
CA GLY A 62 -8.12 2.36 6.25
C GLY A 62 -9.33 3.27 6.48
N ASN A 63 -9.75 3.44 7.73
CA ASN A 63 -11.01 4.12 8.08
C ASN A 63 -10.89 5.06 9.31
N LYS A 64 -9.67 5.34 9.79
CA LYS A 64 -9.46 6.04 11.07
C LYS A 64 -9.33 7.55 10.97
N GLN A 65 -9.04 8.08 9.79
CA GLN A 65 -9.00 9.53 9.56
C GLN A 65 -10.41 10.14 9.61
N SER A 66 -10.49 11.46 9.75
CA SER A 66 -11.77 12.18 9.78
C SER A 66 -12.53 12.09 8.46
N GLU A 67 -13.86 12.19 8.50
CA GLU A 67 -14.70 12.31 7.29
C GLU A 67 -14.24 13.46 6.39
N LYS A 68 -13.80 14.57 6.96
CA LYS A 68 -13.25 15.71 6.20
C LYS A 68 -12.00 15.31 5.41
N PHE A 69 -11.11 14.50 6.00
CA PHE A 69 -9.92 14.01 5.33
C PHE A 69 -10.30 13.10 4.15
N PHE A 70 -11.15 12.10 4.38
CA PHE A 70 -11.61 11.19 3.33
C PHE A 70 -12.44 11.90 2.25
N GLY A 71 -13.15 12.97 2.61
CA GLY A 71 -13.91 13.81 1.69
C GLY A 71 -13.05 14.49 0.61
N TYR A 72 -11.76 14.73 0.87
CA TYR A 72 -10.84 15.24 -0.16
C TYR A 72 -10.54 14.22 -1.27
N TYR A 73 -10.71 12.92 -0.96
CA TYR A 73 -10.39 11.81 -1.85
C TYR A 73 -11.63 11.17 -2.45
N PHE A 74 -12.84 11.70 -2.19
CA PHE A 74 -14.09 11.14 -2.72
C PHE A 74 -14.20 9.62 -2.54
N MET A 75 -13.69 9.12 -1.41
CA MET A 75 -13.62 7.69 -1.17
C MET A 75 -15.03 7.09 -1.22
N ASP A 76 -15.21 6.07 -2.04
CA ASP A 76 -16.39 5.23 -1.97
C ASP A 76 -16.11 4.01 -1.08
N HIS A 77 -17.15 3.55 -0.39
CA HIS A 77 -17.07 2.37 0.47
C HIS A 77 -17.68 1.15 -0.22
N ILE A 78 -17.58 1.08 -1.55
CA ILE A 78 -18.13 -0.05 -2.33
C ILE A 78 -17.30 -1.31 -2.07
N TYR A 79 -15.99 -1.14 -1.93
CA TYR A 79 -15.04 -2.18 -1.56
C TYR A 79 -14.33 -1.81 -0.27
N ASP A 80 -14.07 -2.81 0.56
CA ASP A 80 -13.28 -2.68 1.78
C ASP A 80 -12.38 -3.90 1.94
N LEU A 81 -11.30 -3.72 2.69
CA LEU A 81 -10.27 -4.74 2.87
C LEU A 81 -10.85 -6.05 3.45
N ASP A 82 -11.80 -5.96 4.38
CA ASP A 82 -12.32 -7.14 5.10
C ASP A 82 -13.23 -7.97 4.22
N SER A 83 -14.14 -7.33 3.48
CA SER A 83 -15.01 -8.02 2.54
C SER A 83 -14.22 -8.66 1.40
N SER A 84 -13.14 -8.02 0.94
CA SER A 84 -12.26 -8.55 -0.11
C SER A 84 -11.40 -9.73 0.39
N LEU A 85 -10.80 -9.64 1.58
CA LEU A 85 -10.10 -10.77 2.21
C LEU A 85 -11.04 -11.95 2.41
N LYS A 86 -12.26 -11.70 2.90
CA LYS A 86 -13.27 -12.75 3.11
C LYS A 86 -13.67 -13.45 1.82
N LYS A 87 -13.80 -12.71 0.71
CA LYS A 87 -14.04 -13.31 -0.62
C LYS A 87 -12.89 -14.21 -1.06
N ALA A 88 -11.65 -13.88 -0.69
CA ALA A 88 -10.47 -14.72 -0.94
C ALA A 88 -10.35 -15.90 0.04
N GLY A 89 -11.17 -15.94 1.10
CA GLY A 89 -11.20 -17.03 2.09
C GLY A 89 -10.44 -16.74 3.38
N PHE A 90 -10.05 -15.48 3.62
CA PHE A 90 -9.21 -15.08 4.75
C PHE A 90 -9.82 -13.93 5.55
N SER A 91 -9.26 -13.68 6.73
CA SER A 91 -9.50 -12.53 7.60
C SER A 91 -8.17 -11.82 7.91
N ARG A 92 -8.22 -10.66 8.56
CA ARG A 92 -7.00 -9.96 8.99
C ARG A 92 -6.18 -10.78 9.99
N ASP A 93 -6.83 -11.61 10.81
CA ASP A 93 -6.17 -12.45 11.81
C ASP A 93 -5.38 -13.60 11.18
N ASP A 94 -5.71 -14.00 9.94
CA ASP A 94 -4.96 -15.02 9.21
C ASP A 94 -3.65 -14.47 8.61
N ILE A 95 -3.50 -13.15 8.52
CA ILE A 95 -2.34 -12.49 7.90
C ILE A 95 -1.13 -12.62 8.83
N THR A 96 -0.05 -13.21 8.32
CA THR A 96 1.20 -13.42 9.08
C THR A 96 2.18 -12.27 8.90
N ASP A 97 2.10 -11.58 7.75
CA ASP A 97 3.00 -10.51 7.39
C ASP A 97 2.25 -9.44 6.61
N VAL A 98 2.51 -8.17 6.92
CA VAL A 98 2.17 -7.05 6.03
C VAL A 98 3.47 -6.44 5.53
N PHE A 99 3.65 -6.43 4.22
CA PHE A 99 4.77 -5.79 3.55
C PHE A 99 4.33 -4.43 3.04
N LEU A 100 4.98 -3.37 3.52
CA LEU A 100 4.64 -1.98 3.18
C LEU A 100 5.62 -1.48 2.13
N THR A 101 5.14 -1.28 0.90
CA THR A 101 5.96 -0.79 -0.21
C THR A 101 6.53 0.59 0.10
N HIS A 102 5.71 1.42 0.74
CA HIS A 102 6.03 2.70 1.36
C HIS A 102 4.91 3.10 2.34
N LEU A 103 5.10 4.18 3.09
CA LEU A 103 4.30 4.53 4.27
C LEU A 103 3.31 5.68 4.02
N HIS A 104 2.96 5.98 2.77
CA HIS A 104 1.87 6.91 2.50
C HIS A 104 0.52 6.36 3.00
N PHE A 105 -0.39 7.28 3.37
CA PHE A 105 -1.66 6.92 4.00
C PHE A 105 -2.51 5.96 3.17
N ASP A 106 -2.42 6.02 1.84
CA ASP A 106 -3.16 5.16 0.91
C ASP A 106 -2.59 3.75 0.76
N HIS A 107 -1.44 3.49 1.37
CA HIS A 107 -0.80 2.18 1.44
C HIS A 107 -0.78 1.61 2.86
N CYS A 108 -0.38 2.41 3.86
CA CYS A 108 -0.25 1.95 5.24
C CYS A 108 -1.46 2.29 6.13
N GLY A 109 -2.46 2.99 5.60
CA GLY A 109 -3.60 3.48 6.37
C GLY A 109 -4.45 2.36 6.99
N GLY A 110 -4.50 1.18 6.37
CA GLY A 110 -5.20 0.02 6.92
C GLY A 110 -4.44 -0.74 8.02
N VAL A 111 -3.14 -0.47 8.25
CA VAL A 111 -2.32 -1.17 9.25
C VAL A 111 -2.83 -0.95 10.67
N ILE A 112 -3.29 0.27 10.94
CA ILE A 112 -3.76 0.71 12.24
C ILE A 112 -5.24 1.04 12.15
N GLU A 113 -6.03 0.56 13.10
CA GLU A 113 -7.43 0.90 13.26
C GLU A 113 -7.68 1.72 14.53
N LYS A 114 -8.81 2.44 14.55
CA LYS A 114 -9.23 3.24 15.69
C LYS A 114 -10.34 2.54 16.45
N LYS A 115 -10.12 2.28 17.75
CA LYS A 115 -11.15 1.73 18.65
C LYS A 115 -12.09 2.80 19.18
N LYS A 116 -13.19 2.35 19.80
CA LYS A 116 -14.25 3.18 20.38
C LYS A 116 -13.80 4.18 21.45
N ASN A 117 -12.60 4.02 22.03
CA ASN A 117 -12.05 4.89 23.07
C ASN A 117 -10.94 5.83 22.55
N ASP A 118 -10.94 6.14 21.25
CA ASP A 118 -9.91 6.96 20.58
C ASP A 118 -8.48 6.37 20.68
N PHE A 119 -8.36 5.07 20.94
CA PHE A 119 -7.10 4.35 20.95
C PHE A 119 -6.79 3.77 19.56
N TYR A 120 -5.52 3.77 19.18
CA TYR A 120 -5.02 3.22 17.94
C TYR A 120 -4.33 1.89 18.20
N GLU A 121 -4.72 0.84 17.47
CA GLU A 121 -4.07 -0.47 17.56
C GLU A 121 -3.87 -1.10 16.18
N PRO A 122 -2.92 -2.05 16.05
CA PRO A 122 -2.78 -2.87 14.87
C PRO A 122 -4.09 -3.57 14.45
N ALA A 123 -4.43 -3.45 13.18
CA ALA A 123 -5.58 -4.11 12.56
C ALA A 123 -5.35 -5.61 12.28
N PHE A 124 -4.10 -6.08 12.41
CA PHE A 124 -3.68 -7.44 12.08
C PHE A 124 -2.98 -8.04 13.30
N ALA A 125 -3.74 -8.77 14.13
CA ALA A 125 -3.28 -9.19 15.46
C ALA A 125 -2.04 -10.09 15.44
N ASN A 126 -1.87 -10.89 14.39
CA ASN A 126 -0.80 -11.87 14.27
C ASN A 126 0.34 -11.46 13.33
N ALA A 127 0.20 -10.32 12.62
CA ALA A 127 1.09 -9.97 11.54
C ALA A 127 2.38 -9.30 12.02
N LYS A 128 3.49 -9.56 11.34
CA LYS A 128 4.67 -8.68 11.38
C LYS A 128 4.54 -7.60 10.31
N PHE A 129 4.91 -6.37 10.65
CA PHE A 129 4.87 -5.23 9.73
C PHE A 129 6.27 -4.93 9.21
N TRP A 130 6.44 -5.00 7.90
CA TRP A 130 7.75 -4.95 7.26
C TRP A 130 7.89 -3.70 6.41
N THR A 131 8.94 -2.94 6.69
CA THR A 131 9.42 -1.81 5.88
C THR A 131 10.95 -1.79 5.91
N ASN A 132 11.62 -0.75 5.41
CA ASN A 132 13.06 -0.56 5.62
C ASN A 132 13.33 0.61 6.57
N GLU A 133 14.47 0.55 7.28
CA GLU A 133 14.81 1.50 8.34
C GLU A 133 14.94 2.94 7.83
N GLU A 134 15.52 3.12 6.63
CA GLU A 134 15.69 4.44 6.02
C GLU A 134 14.34 5.08 5.65
N HIS A 135 13.45 4.31 5.02
CA HIS A 135 12.09 4.76 4.70
C HIS A 135 11.27 5.05 5.96
N TRP A 136 11.39 4.20 6.97
CA TRP A 136 10.72 4.42 8.26
C TRP A 136 11.15 5.73 8.90
N LYS A 137 12.47 5.99 8.96
CA LYS A 137 13.02 7.24 9.48
C LYS A 137 12.45 8.45 8.74
N TRP A 138 12.39 8.39 7.42
CA TRP A 138 11.80 9.45 6.60
C TRP A 138 10.32 9.68 6.91
N ALA A 139 9.56 8.62 7.10
CA ALA A 139 8.12 8.70 7.38
C ALA A 139 7.82 9.25 8.79
N VAL A 140 8.69 9.01 9.78
CA VAL A 140 8.55 9.58 11.14
C VAL A 140 9.10 11.00 11.27
N GLU A 141 10.04 11.39 10.41
CA GLU A 141 10.64 12.74 10.33
C GLU A 141 10.43 13.38 8.94
N PRO A 142 9.18 13.51 8.45
CA PRO A 142 8.95 13.89 7.06
C PRO A 142 9.23 15.37 6.84
N ASN A 143 9.67 15.70 5.63
CA ASN A 143 9.74 17.09 5.19
C ASN A 143 8.34 17.70 5.03
N ALA A 144 8.27 19.02 4.84
CA ALA A 144 7.00 19.75 4.75
C ALA A 144 6.08 19.32 3.59
N ARG A 145 6.64 18.77 2.50
CA ARG A 145 5.87 18.30 1.34
C ARG A 145 5.19 16.97 1.62
N GLU A 146 5.92 16.01 2.19
CA GLU A 146 5.42 14.64 2.39
C GLU A 146 4.71 14.44 3.73
N LYS A 147 4.77 15.41 4.64
CA LYS A 147 4.01 15.41 5.90
C LYS A 147 2.50 15.20 5.70
N ALA A 148 1.94 15.61 4.56
CA ALA A 148 0.54 15.39 4.24
C ALA A 148 0.22 13.92 3.90
N SER A 149 1.23 13.15 3.51
CA SER A 149 1.12 11.74 3.14
C SER A 149 1.56 10.78 4.23
N PHE A 150 2.56 11.16 5.04
CA PHE A 150 3.01 10.40 6.21
C PHE A 150 2.26 10.82 7.48
N LEU A 151 1.15 10.12 7.75
CA LEU A 151 0.30 10.42 8.90
C LEU A 151 0.80 9.71 10.17
N THR A 152 1.05 10.49 11.22
CA THR A 152 1.64 9.98 12.47
C THR A 152 0.79 8.88 13.10
N GLU A 153 -0.53 9.00 13.06
CA GLU A 153 -1.48 8.02 13.57
C GLU A 153 -1.55 6.72 12.75
N ASN A 154 -1.01 6.70 11.52
CA ASN A 154 -0.85 5.47 10.74
C ASN A 154 0.45 4.74 11.09
N ILE A 155 1.47 5.49 11.54
CA ILE A 155 2.85 5.00 11.62
C ILE A 155 3.24 4.67 13.06
N LYS A 156 3.20 5.63 13.99
CA LYS A 156 3.71 5.44 15.36
C LYS A 156 3.14 4.21 16.08
N PRO A 157 1.82 3.91 16.00
CA PRO A 157 1.27 2.74 16.69
C PRO A 157 1.84 1.39 16.22
N ILE A 158 2.41 1.33 15.00
CA ILE A 158 3.10 0.13 14.49
C ILE A 158 4.34 -0.17 15.34
N GLU A 159 5.16 0.85 15.64
CA GLU A 159 6.33 0.71 16.50
C GLU A 159 5.94 0.41 17.96
N GLU A 160 4.95 1.14 18.48
CA GLU A 160 4.46 0.98 19.86
C GLU A 160 3.89 -0.42 20.14
N SER A 161 3.34 -1.08 19.12
CA SER A 161 2.84 -2.45 19.23
C SER A 161 3.92 -3.53 19.34
N GLY A 162 5.17 -3.20 18.96
CA GLY A 162 6.26 -4.19 18.84
C GLY A 162 6.15 -5.11 17.61
N GLN A 163 5.22 -4.85 16.68
CA GLN A 163 5.06 -5.62 15.43
C GLN A 163 5.90 -5.09 14.27
N LEU A 164 6.60 -3.95 14.43
CA LEU A 164 7.50 -3.38 13.41
C LEU A 164 8.76 -4.23 13.23
N ASN A 165 9.08 -4.56 11.99
CA ASN A 165 10.26 -5.29 11.58
C ASN A 165 10.89 -4.62 10.35
N PHE A 166 12.21 -4.69 10.23
CA PHE A 166 12.95 -4.07 9.14
C PHE A 166 13.55 -5.09 8.18
N ILE A 167 13.33 -4.84 6.90
CA ILE A 167 14.04 -5.47 5.80
C ILE A 167 15.40 -4.79 5.66
N LYS A 168 16.46 -5.60 5.64
CA LYS A 168 17.81 -5.10 5.46
C LYS A 168 18.07 -4.80 3.98
N GLN A 169 18.47 -3.57 3.68
CA GLN A 169 18.93 -3.18 2.35
C GLN A 169 20.45 -3.36 2.25
N ASN A 170 20.91 -4.40 1.55
CA ASN A 170 22.34 -4.62 1.28
C ASN A 170 22.75 -4.19 -0.14
N SER A 171 21.78 -4.12 -1.06
CA SER A 171 21.93 -3.74 -2.46
C SER A 171 20.61 -3.17 -2.99
N SER A 172 20.62 -2.59 -4.19
CA SER A 172 19.40 -2.12 -4.85
C SER A 172 18.39 -3.23 -5.11
N PHE A 173 18.85 -4.46 -5.34
CA PHE A 173 18.00 -5.66 -5.43
C PHE A 173 18.50 -6.69 -4.44
N THR A 174 17.63 -7.23 -3.59
CA THR A 174 18.03 -8.15 -2.52
C THR A 174 17.05 -9.31 -2.41
N THR A 175 17.58 -10.54 -2.39
CA THR A 175 16.86 -11.73 -1.93
C THR A 175 16.79 -11.71 -0.41
N GLN A 176 15.58 -11.75 0.12
CA GLN A 176 15.34 -11.70 1.56
C GLN A 176 14.98 -13.09 2.07
N ASN A 177 15.52 -13.48 3.22
CA ASN A 177 15.11 -14.72 3.88
C ASN A 177 13.78 -14.53 4.62
N GLU A 178 13.50 -13.28 4.97
CA GLU A 178 12.33 -12.84 5.68
C GLU A 178 11.12 -12.69 4.77
N MET A 179 11.22 -12.85 3.44
CA MET A 179 10.10 -12.72 2.49
C MET A 179 10.12 -13.86 1.48
N ASP A 180 8.95 -14.19 0.93
CA ASP A 180 8.82 -15.22 -0.10
C ASP A 180 9.10 -14.69 -1.52
N PHE A 181 9.66 -13.48 -1.60
CA PHE A 181 9.93 -12.74 -2.82
C PHE A 181 11.17 -11.86 -2.66
N ASP A 182 11.81 -11.56 -3.79
CA ASP A 182 12.92 -10.62 -3.82
C ASP A 182 12.40 -9.17 -3.77
N ILE A 183 13.26 -8.23 -3.40
CA ILE A 183 12.90 -6.82 -3.25
C ILE A 183 13.84 -5.93 -4.05
N LEU A 184 13.27 -5.09 -4.90
CA LEU A 184 13.95 -3.97 -5.54
C LEU A 184 13.68 -2.69 -4.72
N PHE A 185 14.73 -2.01 -4.29
CA PHE A 185 14.69 -0.72 -3.63
C PHE A 185 14.89 0.39 -4.67
N VAL A 186 13.93 1.32 -4.74
CA VAL A 186 13.89 2.38 -5.74
C VAL A 186 13.63 3.74 -5.08
N ASP A 187 14.46 4.72 -5.42
CA ASP A 187 14.22 6.13 -5.09
C ASP A 187 13.41 6.77 -6.22
N GLY A 188 12.26 7.35 -5.89
CA GLY A 188 11.37 7.94 -6.90
C GLY A 188 10.14 8.60 -6.29
N HIS A 189 9.06 7.82 -6.12
CA HIS A 189 7.83 8.32 -5.50
C HIS A 189 8.05 8.75 -4.04
N THR A 190 8.68 7.87 -3.27
CA THR A 190 9.28 8.17 -1.98
C THR A 190 10.76 7.82 -2.03
N GLU A 191 11.53 8.32 -1.06
CA GLU A 191 12.86 7.80 -0.81
C GLU A 191 12.74 6.35 -0.30
N LYS A 192 13.51 5.43 -0.88
CA LYS A 192 13.55 4.00 -0.48
C LYS A 192 12.23 3.25 -0.58
N MET A 193 11.44 3.50 -1.63
CA MET A 193 10.28 2.65 -1.95
C MET A 193 10.76 1.22 -2.24
N MET A 194 9.99 0.23 -1.80
CA MET A 194 10.29 -1.18 -2.04
C MET A 194 9.28 -1.81 -2.99
N ILE A 195 9.79 -2.56 -3.95
CA ILE A 195 9.02 -3.21 -5.01
C ILE A 195 9.25 -4.71 -4.90
N PRO A 196 8.20 -5.51 -4.60
CA PRO A 196 8.35 -6.95 -4.48
C PRO A 196 8.35 -7.62 -5.86
N HIS A 197 9.27 -8.57 -6.04
CA HIS A 197 9.47 -9.40 -7.22
C HIS A 197 9.14 -10.85 -6.87
N ILE A 198 7.93 -11.27 -7.23
CA ILE A 198 7.35 -12.54 -6.79
C ILE A 198 7.47 -13.56 -7.92
N THR A 199 8.24 -14.63 -7.72
CA THR A 199 8.43 -15.67 -8.73
C THR A 199 7.40 -16.78 -8.58
N ILE A 200 6.65 -17.05 -9.66
CA ILE A 200 5.57 -18.03 -9.73
C ILE A 200 5.83 -18.93 -10.94
N GLY A 201 6.37 -20.12 -10.68
CA GLY A 201 6.81 -21.01 -11.75
C GLY A 201 8.00 -20.41 -12.51
N ASP A 202 7.83 -20.20 -13.81
CA ASP A 202 8.82 -19.59 -14.71
C ASP A 202 8.65 -18.07 -14.91
N LYS A 203 7.68 -17.45 -14.22
CA LYS A 203 7.36 -16.03 -14.36
C LYS A 203 7.66 -15.25 -13.10
N THR A 204 8.05 -13.98 -13.26
CA THR A 204 8.14 -13.03 -12.15
C THR A 204 7.05 -11.98 -12.28
N LEU A 205 6.21 -11.91 -11.25
CA LEU A 205 5.23 -10.85 -11.05
C LEU A 205 5.90 -9.68 -10.31
N VAL A 206 5.81 -8.48 -10.88
CA VAL A 206 6.29 -7.25 -10.22
C VAL A 206 5.13 -6.29 -10.03
N THR A 207 4.92 -5.81 -8.81
CA THR A 207 3.81 -4.89 -8.48
C THR A 207 4.33 -3.50 -8.12
N TRP A 208 3.88 -2.50 -8.87
CA TRP A 208 4.24 -1.09 -8.71
C TRP A 208 2.99 -0.32 -8.27
N GLN A 209 2.65 -0.38 -6.99
CA GLN A 209 1.33 0.05 -6.52
C GLN A 209 1.06 1.56 -6.66
N THR A 210 2.09 2.41 -6.75
CA THR A 210 1.91 3.87 -6.87
C THR A 210 1.69 4.37 -8.30
N PHE A 211 2.28 3.72 -9.32
CA PHE A 211 2.35 4.29 -10.68
C PHE A 211 1.36 3.69 -11.68
N CYS A 212 0.63 2.62 -11.34
CA CYS A 212 -0.36 2.04 -12.25
C CYS A 212 -1.70 2.78 -12.16
N LEU A 213 -1.76 3.91 -12.87
CA LEU A 213 -3.00 4.61 -13.22
C LEU A 213 -3.80 3.86 -14.30
N LEU A 214 -3.28 2.78 -14.87
CA LEU A 214 -3.96 1.98 -15.87
C LEU A 214 -4.69 0.83 -15.18
N GLN A 215 -5.99 0.70 -15.49
CA GLN A 215 -6.96 -0.11 -14.77
C GLN A 215 -6.62 -1.62 -14.61
N ASP A 216 -5.60 -2.17 -15.28
CA ASP A 216 -5.34 -3.62 -15.34
C ASP A 216 -3.85 -4.04 -15.47
N THR A 217 -2.87 -3.21 -15.07
CA THR A 217 -1.45 -3.57 -15.30
C THR A 217 -0.76 -4.21 -14.09
N TYR A 218 -0.70 -5.54 -14.10
CA TYR A 218 0.44 -6.27 -13.56
C TYR A 218 1.48 -6.43 -14.67
N LEU A 219 2.75 -6.08 -14.42
CA LEU A 219 3.80 -6.36 -15.40
C LEU A 219 4.35 -7.76 -15.13
N TYR A 220 4.09 -8.69 -16.04
CA TYR A 220 4.84 -9.94 -16.11
C TYR A 220 6.15 -9.64 -16.86
N LEU A 221 7.29 -9.73 -16.17
CA LEU A 221 8.58 -9.78 -16.85
C LEU A 221 8.73 -11.21 -17.39
N MET A 222 8.83 -11.35 -18.72
CA MET A 222 9.25 -12.59 -19.39
C MET A 222 10.76 -12.66 -19.48
#